data_AF-A0A835HJJ4-F1
#
_entry.id   AF-A0A835HJJ4-F1
#
_cell.length_a   1.000
_cell.length_b   1.000
_cell.length_c   1.000
_cell.angle_alpha   90.00
_cell.angle_beta   90.00
_cell.angle_gamma   90.00
#
_symmetry.space_group_name_H-M   'P 1'
#
loop_
_entity.id
_entity.type
_entity.pdbx_description
1 polymer ?
#
loop_
_entity_poly.entity_id
_entity_poly.type
_entity_poly.pdbx_seq_one_letter_code
_entity_poly.pdbx_strand_id
1 'polypeptide(L)'
;MASSREFVRIVSIQKSPVIHLFRESIAGVATIRGFGQEKRFVKRNLYLLDCFARPFFCNIAAIEWLCLPMELLSTFVFAFCMFLPWILSFCKLENKIISIERIHQYSQLPSEAPLIIEDSRPPSSWPENGTIEHTDLKVCYKESLHVVLHNVSCSFPGGKKIGIVGRIGSGKSTLIQALFRLIKPAGGRIIIDNIDISRTLQ
;
A
#
# COMPACT_ATOMS: atom_id res chain seq x y z
N MET A 1 35.92 -25.94 -21.36
CA MET A 1 36.66 -24.88 -22.09
C MET A 1 37.74 -25.42 -23.04
N ALA A 2 38.50 -26.46 -22.70
CA ALA A 2 39.50 -27.06 -23.60
C ALA A 2 38.88 -27.55 -24.93
N SER A 3 37.73 -28.23 -24.88
CA SER A 3 37.06 -28.77 -26.09
C SER A 3 36.63 -27.69 -27.10
N SER A 4 36.01 -26.58 -26.66
CA SER A 4 35.59 -25.50 -27.58
C SER A 4 36.78 -24.79 -28.25
N ARG A 5 37.89 -24.60 -27.53
CA ARG A 5 39.11 -24.02 -28.11
C ARG A 5 39.71 -24.90 -29.21
N GLU A 6 39.68 -26.22 -29.02
CA GLU A 6 40.13 -27.18 -30.03
C GLU A 6 39.21 -27.19 -31.26
N PHE A 7 37.89 -27.10 -31.10
CA PHE A 7 36.96 -26.97 -32.23
C PHE A 7 37.19 -25.70 -33.05
N VAL A 8 37.37 -24.55 -32.39
CA VAL A 8 37.68 -23.28 -33.06
C VAL A 8 39.00 -23.38 -33.84
N ARG A 9 40.02 -24.02 -33.24
CA ARG A 9 41.29 -24.28 -33.92
C ARG A 9 41.10 -25.15 -35.17
N ILE A 10 40.36 -26.26 -35.07
CA ILE A 10 40.09 -27.17 -36.20
C ILE A 10 39.34 -26.44 -37.32
N VAL A 11 38.31 -25.65 -36.99
CA VAL A 11 37.54 -24.85 -37.96
C VAL A 11 38.45 -23.85 -38.69
N SER A 12 39.36 -23.19 -37.96
CA SER A 12 40.33 -22.27 -38.55
C SER A 12 41.29 -22.97 -39.52
N ILE A 13 41.74 -24.19 -39.19
CA ILE A 13 42.65 -24.98 -40.04
C ILE A 13 41.94 -25.44 -41.31
N GLN A 14 40.69 -25.91 -41.21
CA GLN A 14 39.92 -26.45 -42.34
C GLN A 14 39.41 -25.37 -43.31
N LYS A 15 39.31 -24.11 -42.88
CA LYS A 15 38.88 -22.99 -43.74
C LYS A 15 39.87 -22.64 -44.84
N SER A 16 41.17 -22.73 -44.57
CA SER A 16 42.23 -22.33 -45.50
C SER A 16 42.26 -23.17 -46.79
N PRO A 17 42.22 -24.52 -46.74
CA PRO A 17 42.17 -25.36 -47.94
C PRO A 17 40.96 -25.09 -48.86
N VAL A 18 39.79 -24.76 -48.29
CA VAL A 18 38.58 -24.44 -49.06
C VAL A 18 38.79 -23.16 -49.87
N ILE A 19 39.30 -22.10 -49.24
CA ILE A 19 39.58 -20.82 -49.90
C ILE A 19 40.65 -20.99 -50.98
N HIS A 20 41.69 -21.78 -50.69
CA HIS A 20 42.77 -22.04 -51.64
C HIS A 20 42.27 -22.79 -52.89
N LEU A 21 41.51 -23.88 -52.72
CA LEU A 21 40.94 -24.63 -53.84
C LEU A 21 39.97 -23.78 -54.67
N PHE A 22 39.18 -22.93 -54.01
CA PHE A 22 38.28 -22.02 -54.70
C PHE A 22 39.05 -21.00 -55.55
N ARG A 23 40.12 -20.41 -54.99
CA ARG A 23 40.99 -19.46 -55.71
C ARG A 23 41.68 -20.10 -56.91
N GLU A 24 42.20 -21.31 -56.74
CA GLU A 24 42.83 -22.10 -57.80
C GLU A 24 41.82 -22.46 -58.91
N SER A 25 40.59 -22.83 -58.53
CA SER A 25 39.52 -23.16 -59.48
C SER A 25 39.09 -21.96 -60.34
N ILE A 26 39.07 -20.74 -59.77
CA ILE A 26 38.76 -19.51 -60.52
C ILE A 26 39.88 -19.18 -61.51
N ALA A 27 41.15 -19.24 -61.05
CA ALA A 27 42.30 -18.94 -61.89
C ALA A 27 42.46 -19.95 -63.05
N GLY A 28 42.14 -21.23 -62.81
CA GLY A 28 42.26 -22.33 -63.78
C GLY A 28 40.98 -22.67 -64.55
N VAL A 29 39.94 -21.84 -64.52
CA VAL A 29 38.59 -22.20 -65.02
C VAL A 29 38.57 -22.60 -66.50
N ALA A 30 39.34 -21.91 -67.35
CA ALA A 30 39.42 -22.19 -68.77
C ALA A 30 40.03 -23.59 -69.03
N THR A 31 41.07 -23.95 -68.27
CA THR A 31 41.76 -25.24 -68.35
C THR A 31 40.85 -26.38 -67.86
N ILE A 32 40.16 -26.18 -66.74
CA ILE A 32 39.27 -27.20 -66.15
C ILE A 32 38.14 -27.57 -67.12
N ARG A 33 37.56 -26.56 -67.78
CA ARG A 33 36.54 -26.76 -68.83
C ARG A 33 37.13 -27.39 -70.09
N GLY A 34 38.31 -26.92 -70.52
CA GLY A 34 39.00 -27.47 -71.69
C GLY A 34 39.31 -28.97 -71.60
N PHE A 35 39.56 -29.49 -70.40
CA PHE A 35 39.80 -30.92 -70.15
C PHE A 35 38.58 -31.70 -69.63
N GLY A 36 37.41 -31.08 -69.48
CA GLY A 36 36.18 -31.73 -69.00
C GLY A 36 36.27 -32.34 -67.59
N GLN A 37 37.08 -31.76 -66.70
CA GLN A 37 37.36 -32.30 -65.35
C GLN A 37 36.50 -31.68 -64.24
N GLU A 38 35.36 -31.05 -64.55
CA GLU A 38 34.58 -30.32 -63.54
C GLU A 38 34.10 -31.22 -62.39
N LYS A 39 33.64 -32.43 -62.72
CA LYS A 39 33.11 -33.39 -61.73
C LYS A 39 34.13 -33.73 -60.63
N ARG A 40 35.42 -33.83 -60.99
CA ARG A 40 36.51 -34.12 -60.03
C ARG A 40 36.72 -32.94 -59.07
N PHE A 41 36.77 -31.72 -59.59
CA PHE A 41 36.92 -30.50 -58.79
C PHE A 41 35.71 -30.27 -57.89
N VAL A 42 34.49 -30.48 -58.40
CA VAL A 42 33.25 -30.37 -57.60
C VAL A 42 33.23 -31.39 -56.46
N LYS A 43 33.56 -32.66 -56.72
CA LYS A 43 33.64 -33.69 -55.67
C LYS A 43 34.68 -33.35 -54.60
N ARG A 44 35.84 -32.81 -55.01
CA ARG A 44 36.90 -32.38 -54.08
C ARG A 44 36.47 -31.18 -53.25
N ASN A 45 35.79 -30.20 -53.85
CA ASN A 45 35.26 -29.04 -53.16
C ASN A 45 34.19 -29.42 -52.13
N LEU A 46 33.25 -30.30 -52.51
CA LEU A 46 32.23 -30.84 -51.60
C LEU A 46 32.86 -31.56 -50.39
N TYR A 47 33.89 -32.37 -50.62
CA TYR A 47 34.60 -33.05 -49.53
C TYR A 47 35.25 -32.05 -48.54
N LEU A 48 35.94 -31.02 -49.04
CA LEU A 48 36.55 -30.01 -48.18
C LEU A 48 35.50 -29.18 -47.43
N LEU A 49 34.39 -28.87 -48.09
CA LEU A 49 33.26 -28.18 -47.49
C LEU A 49 32.63 -29.02 -46.36
N ASP A 50 32.44 -30.33 -46.56
CA ASP A 50 31.93 -31.24 -45.53
C ASP A 50 32.89 -31.35 -44.33
N CYS A 51 34.20 -31.43 -44.59
CA CYS A 51 35.23 -31.44 -43.54
C CYS A 51 35.25 -30.15 -42.71
N PHE A 52 34.94 -29.00 -43.32
CA PHE A 52 34.80 -27.73 -42.62
C PHE A 52 33.46 -27.60 -41.89
N ALA A 53 32.36 -28.01 -42.53
CA ALA A 53 31.01 -27.84 -42.02
C ALA A 53 30.74 -28.66 -40.74
N ARG A 54 31.21 -29.91 -40.68
CA ARG A 54 31.01 -30.81 -39.52
C ARG A 54 31.48 -30.20 -38.18
N PRO A 55 32.76 -29.81 -38.01
CA PRO A 55 33.23 -29.22 -36.74
C PRO A 55 32.62 -27.83 -36.49
N PHE A 56 32.27 -27.09 -37.56
CA PHE A 56 31.62 -25.80 -37.44
C PHE A 56 30.21 -25.92 -36.82
N PHE A 57 29.39 -26.85 -37.31
CA PHE A 57 28.06 -27.10 -36.74
C PHE A 57 28.13 -27.62 -35.30
N CYS A 58 29.05 -28.55 -35.00
CA CYS A 58 29.25 -29.02 -33.63
C CYS A 58 29.67 -27.89 -32.68
N ASN A 59 30.51 -26.96 -33.12
CA ASN A 59 30.91 -25.80 -32.32
C ASN A 59 29.72 -24.85 -32.05
N ILE A 60 28.90 -24.57 -33.06
CA ILE A 60 27.68 -23.76 -32.88
C ILE A 60 26.73 -24.43 -31.89
N ALA A 61 26.42 -25.72 -32.09
CA ALA A 61 25.53 -26.47 -31.21
C ALA A 61 26.05 -26.53 -29.77
N ALA A 62 27.37 -26.64 -29.57
CA ALA A 62 27.97 -26.64 -28.24
C ALA A 62 27.87 -25.27 -27.54
N ILE A 63 28.00 -24.17 -28.30
CA ILE A 63 27.83 -22.81 -27.78
C ILE A 63 26.36 -22.58 -27.38
N GLU A 64 25.43 -22.97 -28.25
CA GLU A 64 24.00 -22.82 -28.02
C GLU A 64 23.52 -23.65 -26.81
N TRP A 65 23.97 -24.90 -26.70
CA TRP A 65 23.70 -25.75 -25.54
C TRP A 65 24.20 -25.15 -24.23
N LEU A 66 25.34 -24.46 -24.23
CA LEU A 66 25.86 -23.79 -23.02
C LEU A 66 25.06 -22.52 -22.69
N CYS A 67 24.51 -21.84 -23.69
CA CYS A 67 23.78 -20.59 -23.53
C CYS A 67 22.41 -20.81 -22.88
N LEU A 68 21.68 -21.86 -23.28
CA LEU A 68 20.33 -22.15 -22.80
C LEU A 68 20.21 -22.25 -21.26
N PRO A 69 21.07 -22.98 -20.53
CA PRO A 69 21.02 -23.00 -19.06
C PRO A 69 21.36 -21.65 -18.42
N MET A 70 22.25 -20.85 -19.04
CA MET A 70 22.60 -19.54 -18.51
C MET A 70 21.45 -18.54 -18.65
N GLU A 71 20.73 -18.58 -19.77
CA GLU A 71 19.52 -17.78 -20.00
C GLU A 71 18.40 -18.15 -19.03
N LEU A 72 18.21 -19.46 -18.80
CA LEU A 72 17.24 -19.97 -17.84
C LEU A 72 17.60 -19.52 -16.42
N LEU A 73 18.87 -19.66 -16.02
CA LEU A 73 19.36 -19.19 -14.72
C LEU A 73 19.15 -17.68 -14.55
N SER A 74 19.48 -16.87 -15.57
CA SER A 74 19.28 -15.42 -15.55
C SER A 74 17.81 -15.06 -15.39
N THR A 75 16.92 -15.77 -16.08
CA THR A 75 15.47 -15.57 -15.98
C THR A 75 14.95 -15.91 -14.58
N PHE A 76 15.43 -16.99 -13.98
CA PHE A 76 15.09 -17.36 -12.60
C PHE A 76 15.56 -16.33 -11.58
N VAL A 77 16.82 -15.87 -11.71
CA VAL A 77 17.37 -14.84 -10.82
C VAL A 77 16.57 -13.53 -10.96
N PHE A 78 16.22 -13.13 -12.18
CA PHE A 78 15.42 -11.94 -12.43
C PHE A 78 14.00 -12.07 -11.84
N ALA A 79 13.34 -13.20 -12.05
CA ALA A 79 12.02 -13.47 -11.49
C ALA A 79 12.04 -13.41 -9.96
N PHE A 80 13.05 -14.00 -9.32
CA PHE A 80 13.23 -13.96 -7.88
C PHE A 80 13.51 -12.52 -7.38
N CYS A 81 14.36 -11.77 -8.08
CA CYS A 81 14.66 -10.38 -7.76
C CYS A 81 13.43 -9.47 -7.81
N MET A 82 12.52 -9.71 -8.76
CA MET A 82 11.24 -8.98 -8.85
C MET A 82 10.23 -9.44 -7.79
N PHE A 83 10.25 -10.73 -7.42
CA PHE A 83 9.32 -11.30 -6.46
C PHE A 83 9.59 -10.85 -5.01
N LEU A 84 10.86 -10.72 -4.62
CA LEU A 84 11.22 -10.32 -3.25
C LEU A 84 10.64 -8.94 -2.84
N PRO A 85 10.81 -7.85 -3.61
CA PRO A 85 10.17 -6.56 -3.32
C PRO A 85 8.65 -6.62 -3.30
N TRP A 86 8.05 -7.46 -4.16
CA TRP A 86 6.61 -7.64 -4.21
C TRP A 86 6.07 -8.22 -2.89
N ILE A 87 6.74 -9.23 -2.34
CA ILE A 87 6.42 -9.77 -1.01
C ILE A 87 6.54 -8.70 0.07
N LEU A 88 7.65 -7.95 0.09
CA LEU A 88 7.85 -6.87 1.06
C LEU A 88 6.77 -5.78 0.95
N SER A 89 6.26 -5.53 -0.25
CA SER A 89 5.15 -4.60 -0.48
C SER A 89 3.85 -5.10 0.16
N PHE A 90 3.57 -6.40 0.13
CA PHE A 90 2.44 -6.98 0.85
C PHE A 90 2.56 -6.82 2.36
N CYS A 91 3.74 -7.05 2.95
CA CYS A 91 3.95 -6.78 4.37
C CYS A 91 3.71 -5.29 4.73
N LYS A 92 4.03 -4.37 3.81
CA LYS A 92 3.72 -2.94 3.99
C LYS A 92 2.21 -2.65 3.90
N LEU A 93 1.47 -3.37 3.05
CA LEU A 93 0.02 -3.22 2.94
C LEU A 93 -0.70 -3.67 4.22
N GLU A 94 -0.23 -4.74 4.84
CA GLU A 94 -0.76 -5.21 6.14
C GLU A 94 -0.64 -4.13 7.22
N ASN A 95 0.50 -3.46 7.31
CA ASN A 95 0.65 -2.34 8.25
C ASN A 95 -0.28 -1.15 7.95
N LYS A 96 -0.64 -0.95 6.67
CA LYS A 96 -1.58 0.12 6.27
C LYS A 96 -3.02 -0.23 6.61
N ILE A 97 -3.41 -1.51 6.62
CA ILE A 97 -4.80 -1.90 6.93
C ILE A 97 -5.20 -1.55 8.37
N ILE A 98 -4.23 -1.55 9.31
CA ILE A 98 -4.45 -1.17 10.71
C ILE A 98 -4.98 0.28 10.82
N SER A 99 -4.57 1.16 9.92
CA SER A 99 -5.06 2.55 9.92
C SER A 99 -6.52 2.62 9.46
N ILE A 100 -6.91 1.78 8.51
CA ILE A 100 -8.30 1.66 8.05
C ILE A 100 -9.17 1.11 9.17
N GLU A 101 -8.69 0.08 9.88
CA GLU A 101 -9.39 -0.50 11.04
C GLU A 101 -9.64 0.55 12.13
N ARG A 102 -8.64 1.39 12.44
CA ARG A 102 -8.81 2.50 13.40
C ARG A 102 -9.86 3.51 12.95
N ILE A 103 -9.85 3.92 11.68
CA ILE A 103 -10.86 4.85 11.14
C ILE A 103 -12.25 4.23 11.24
N HIS A 104 -12.36 2.94 10.92
CA HIS A 104 -13.63 2.21 11.05
C HIS A 104 -14.11 2.17 12.50
N GLN A 105 -13.21 1.93 13.45
CA GLN A 105 -13.52 1.96 14.88
C GLN A 105 -14.04 3.34 15.32
N TYR A 106 -13.42 4.44 14.87
CA TYR A 106 -13.91 5.79 15.16
C TYR A 106 -15.28 6.07 14.52
N SER A 107 -15.54 5.53 13.34
CA SER A 107 -16.85 5.66 12.67
C SER A 107 -17.98 4.94 13.40
N GLN A 108 -17.67 3.93 14.22
CA GLN A 108 -18.66 3.17 14.98
C GLN A 108 -18.86 3.70 16.41
N LEU A 109 -18.07 4.68 16.85
CA LEU A 109 -18.26 5.25 18.18
C LEU A 109 -19.67 5.85 18.30
N PRO A 110 -20.33 5.67 19.46
CA PRO A 110 -21.64 6.26 19.68
C PRO A 110 -21.53 7.78 19.52
N SER A 111 -22.26 8.32 18.55
CA SER A 111 -22.34 9.76 18.34
C SER A 111 -22.86 10.42 19.60
N GLU A 112 -22.32 11.61 19.90
CA GLU A 112 -22.95 12.51 20.85
C GLU A 112 -24.40 12.78 20.44
N ALA A 113 -25.24 13.16 21.41
CA ALA A 113 -26.64 13.45 21.15
C ALA A 113 -26.76 14.48 20.01
N PRO A 114 -27.73 14.31 19.09
CA PRO A 114 -27.85 15.16 17.91
C PRO A 114 -27.94 16.62 18.31
N LEU A 115 -27.25 17.49 17.57
CA LEU A 115 -27.20 18.92 17.88
C LEU A 115 -28.61 19.51 17.98
N ILE A 116 -29.51 19.12 17.07
CA ILE A 116 -30.89 19.63 16.95
C ILE A 116 -31.90 18.48 17.17
N ILE A 117 -32.88 18.68 18.06
CA ILE A 117 -34.12 17.86 18.11
C ILE A 117 -35.26 18.75 17.63
N GLU A 118 -35.82 18.44 16.46
CA GLU A 118 -36.92 19.20 15.84
C GLU A 118 -38.15 19.30 16.76
N ASP A 119 -38.43 18.26 17.56
CA ASP A 119 -39.61 18.20 18.43
C ASP A 119 -39.52 19.02 19.72
N SER A 120 -38.34 19.53 20.09
CA SER A 120 -38.08 20.16 21.39
C SER A 120 -37.32 21.48 21.27
N ARG A 121 -37.52 22.23 20.19
CA ARG A 121 -36.84 23.52 20.00
C ARG A 121 -37.49 24.62 20.87
N PRO A 122 -36.71 25.42 21.60
CA PRO A 122 -37.28 26.54 22.32
C PRO A 122 -37.77 27.62 21.34
N PRO A 123 -38.74 28.46 21.73
CA PRO A 123 -39.23 29.54 20.88
C PRO A 123 -38.09 30.52 20.54
N SER A 124 -38.20 31.23 19.41
CA SER A 124 -37.16 32.17 18.95
C SER A 124 -36.89 33.34 19.90
N SER A 125 -37.79 33.60 20.86
CA SER A 125 -37.61 34.60 21.91
C SER A 125 -36.83 34.09 23.12
N TRP A 126 -36.53 32.80 23.22
CA TRP A 126 -35.83 32.22 24.36
C TRP A 126 -34.32 32.44 24.28
N PRO A 127 -33.65 32.77 25.41
CA PRO A 127 -34.21 33.02 26.74
C PRO A 127 -34.69 34.48 26.92
N GLU A 128 -35.90 34.68 27.49
CA GLU A 128 -36.50 36.01 27.70
C GLU A 128 -36.08 36.63 29.04
N ASN A 129 -36.13 35.84 30.13
CA ASN A 129 -35.77 36.30 31.46
C ASN A 129 -34.38 35.80 31.88
N GLY A 130 -33.95 34.64 31.38
CA GLY A 130 -32.69 34.00 31.77
C GLY A 130 -32.69 33.46 33.19
N THR A 131 -33.85 33.04 33.71
CA THR A 131 -33.98 32.45 35.05
C THR A 131 -33.57 30.98 34.99
N ILE A 132 -32.60 30.58 35.81
CA ILE A 132 -32.07 29.21 35.85
C ILE A 132 -32.44 28.56 37.18
N GLU A 133 -33.07 27.39 37.14
CA GLU A 133 -33.44 26.61 38.32
C GLU A 133 -32.84 25.21 38.26
N HIS A 134 -32.15 24.83 39.32
CA HIS A 134 -31.67 23.48 39.55
C HIS A 134 -32.55 22.80 40.58
N THR A 135 -33.03 21.60 40.26
CA THR A 135 -33.85 20.79 41.18
C THR A 135 -33.17 19.44 41.38
N ASP A 136 -32.71 19.19 42.61
CA ASP A 136 -32.06 17.96 43.06
C ASP A 136 -30.95 17.45 42.12
N LEU A 137 -30.14 18.38 41.62
CA LEU A 137 -29.13 18.07 40.59
C LEU A 137 -28.08 17.10 41.13
N LYS A 138 -27.89 16.00 40.39
CA LYS A 138 -26.84 14.99 40.61
C LYS A 138 -25.97 14.88 39.37
N VAL A 139 -24.66 15.03 39.53
CA VAL A 139 -23.71 14.97 38.40
C VAL A 139 -22.63 13.93 38.67
N CYS A 140 -22.36 13.12 37.66
CA CYS A 140 -21.29 12.15 37.65
C CYS A 140 -20.57 12.18 36.30
N TYR A 141 -19.23 12.14 36.31
CA TYR A 141 -18.43 12.19 35.08
C TYR A 141 -18.47 10.89 34.28
N LYS A 142 -18.75 9.77 34.94
CA LYS A 142 -18.81 8.44 34.33
C LYS A 142 -19.76 7.60 35.16
N GLU A 143 -20.65 6.84 34.52
CA GLU A 143 -21.71 6.07 35.20
C GLU A 143 -21.18 5.15 36.32
N SER A 144 -19.92 4.72 36.24
CA SER A 144 -19.25 3.86 37.22
C SER A 144 -18.52 4.59 38.36
N LEU A 145 -18.48 5.93 38.37
CA LEU A 145 -17.77 6.72 39.38
C LEU A 145 -18.71 7.26 40.46
N HIS A 146 -18.12 7.78 41.53
CA HIS A 146 -18.88 8.45 42.57
C HIS A 146 -19.52 9.73 42.02
N VAL A 147 -20.71 10.04 42.53
CA VAL A 147 -21.40 11.30 42.24
C VAL A 147 -20.61 12.45 42.85
N VAL A 148 -20.43 13.54 42.10
CA VAL A 148 -19.62 14.71 42.52
C VAL A 148 -20.49 15.82 43.10
N LEU A 149 -21.68 16.03 42.51
CA LEU A 149 -22.68 16.96 43.01
C LEU A 149 -23.88 16.16 43.53
N HIS A 150 -24.27 16.40 44.77
CA HIS A 150 -25.36 15.67 45.43
C HIS A 150 -26.52 16.61 45.76
N ASN A 151 -27.69 16.38 45.17
CA ASN A 151 -28.96 17.05 45.49
C ASN A 151 -28.84 18.59 45.56
N VAL A 152 -28.20 19.20 44.56
CA VAL A 152 -28.05 20.65 44.53
C VAL A 152 -29.35 21.26 43.99
N SER A 153 -30.03 22.01 44.86
CA SER A 153 -31.25 22.75 44.52
C SER A 153 -31.02 24.24 44.74
N CYS A 154 -31.02 25.02 43.66
CA CYS A 154 -30.80 26.46 43.71
C CYS A 154 -31.47 27.17 42.53
N SER A 155 -31.91 28.42 42.74
CA SER A 155 -32.50 29.26 41.72
C SER A 155 -31.67 30.53 41.52
N PHE A 156 -31.46 30.86 40.25
CA PHE A 156 -30.70 32.00 39.79
C PHE A 156 -31.65 32.91 38.99
N PRO A 157 -32.11 34.02 39.59
CA PRO A 157 -33.04 34.93 38.91
C PRO A 157 -32.37 35.64 37.74
N GLY A 158 -33.14 35.80 36.67
CA GLY A 158 -32.79 36.60 35.49
C GLY A 158 -32.28 38.01 35.82
N GLY A 159 -31.32 38.50 35.04
CA GLY A 159 -30.80 39.86 35.14
C GLY A 159 -29.92 40.16 36.37
N LYS A 160 -29.62 39.18 37.22
CA LYS A 160 -28.74 39.34 38.38
C LYS A 160 -27.36 38.73 38.14
N LYS A 161 -26.31 39.39 38.65
CA LYS A 161 -24.95 38.85 38.69
C LYS A 161 -24.79 38.03 39.97
N ILE A 162 -24.45 36.75 39.83
CA ILE A 162 -24.36 35.80 40.95
C ILE A 162 -22.96 35.19 40.95
N GLY A 163 -22.31 35.21 42.12
CA GLY A 163 -20.99 34.61 42.33
C GLY A 163 -21.11 33.28 43.06
N ILE A 164 -20.45 32.25 42.55
CA ILE A 164 -20.38 30.93 43.20
C ILE A 164 -19.00 30.80 43.85
N VAL A 165 -18.98 30.65 45.17
CA VAL A 165 -17.75 30.53 45.97
C VAL A 165 -17.72 29.21 46.74
N GLY A 166 -16.51 28.73 47.05
CA GLY A 166 -16.33 27.49 47.81
C GLY A 166 -14.90 26.96 47.71
N ARG A 167 -14.56 25.96 48.52
CA ARG A 167 -13.23 25.33 48.58
C ARG A 167 -12.85 24.66 47.24
N ILE A 168 -11.56 24.56 46.93
CA ILE A 168 -11.07 23.80 45.75
C ILE A 168 -11.60 22.37 45.83
N GLY A 169 -12.13 21.84 44.72
CA GLY A 169 -12.74 20.50 44.67
C GLY A 169 -14.23 20.44 45.07
N SER A 170 -14.87 21.56 45.43
CA SER A 170 -16.28 21.56 45.85
C SER A 170 -17.31 21.41 44.71
N GLY A 171 -16.89 21.10 43.48
CA GLY A 171 -17.81 20.90 42.34
C GLY A 171 -18.31 22.15 41.63
N LYS A 172 -17.74 23.34 41.88
CA LYS A 172 -18.13 24.61 41.20
C LYS A 172 -18.01 24.52 39.67
N SER A 173 -16.85 24.06 39.18
CA SER A 173 -16.63 23.89 37.72
C SER A 173 -17.56 22.82 37.15
N THR A 174 -17.84 21.77 37.92
CA THR A 174 -18.79 20.69 37.54
C THR A 174 -20.21 21.23 37.39
N LEU A 175 -20.64 22.16 38.25
CA LEU A 175 -21.95 22.83 38.14
C LEU A 175 -22.05 23.62 36.82
N ILE A 176 -20.99 24.36 36.47
CA ILE A 176 -20.91 25.13 35.22
C ILE A 176 -20.91 24.17 34.00
N GLN A 177 -20.15 23.08 34.06
CA GLN A 177 -20.11 22.07 33.00
C GLN A 177 -21.48 21.39 32.79
N ALA A 178 -22.23 21.17 33.86
CA ALA A 178 -23.59 20.64 33.77
C ALA A 178 -24.58 21.66 33.18
N LEU A 179 -24.43 22.95 33.50
CA LEU A 179 -25.25 24.03 32.91
C LEU A 179 -25.05 24.14 31.39
N PHE A 180 -23.81 24.03 30.91
CA PHE A 180 -23.50 24.00 29.47
C PHE A 180 -23.73 22.62 28.82
N ARG A 181 -24.29 21.66 29.56
CA ARG A 181 -24.58 20.30 29.09
C ARG A 181 -23.35 19.53 28.55
N LEU A 182 -22.14 19.93 28.94
CA LEU A 182 -20.91 19.18 28.63
C LEU A 182 -20.87 17.83 29.37
N ILE A 183 -21.63 17.72 30.46
CA ILE A 183 -21.80 16.49 31.24
C ILE A 183 -23.28 16.28 31.46
N LYS A 184 -23.78 15.08 31.14
CA LYS A 184 -25.18 14.73 31.41
C LYS A 184 -25.38 14.55 32.93
N PRO A 185 -26.42 15.15 33.52
CA PRO A 185 -26.76 14.91 34.91
C PRO A 185 -27.22 13.44 35.10
N ALA A 186 -26.75 12.80 36.17
CA ALA A 186 -27.18 11.47 36.57
C ALA A 186 -28.57 11.46 37.23
N GLY A 187 -29.05 12.62 37.66
CA GLY A 187 -30.38 12.81 38.25
C GLY A 187 -30.67 14.28 38.52
N GLY A 188 -31.93 14.58 38.82
CA GLY A 188 -32.42 15.97 38.92
C GLY A 188 -32.68 16.60 37.56
N ARG A 189 -33.00 17.89 37.55
CA ARG A 189 -33.31 18.67 36.34
C ARG A 189 -32.70 20.06 36.40
N ILE A 190 -32.44 20.61 35.22
CA ILE A 190 -32.01 22.00 35.04
C ILE A 190 -33.04 22.65 34.13
N ILE A 191 -33.62 23.75 34.61
CA ILE A 191 -34.70 24.46 33.95
C ILE A 191 -34.21 25.88 33.65
N ILE A 192 -34.41 26.35 32.43
CA ILE A 192 -34.10 27.72 32.02
C ILE A 192 -35.37 28.33 31.42
N ASP A 193 -35.88 29.40 32.02
CA ASP A 193 -37.14 30.06 31.62
C ASP A 193 -38.31 29.06 31.44
N ASN A 194 -38.49 28.17 32.42
CA ASN A 194 -39.48 27.08 32.44
C ASN A 194 -39.27 25.94 31.43
N ILE A 195 -38.16 25.94 30.69
CA ILE A 195 -37.81 24.89 29.73
C ILE A 195 -36.73 23.97 30.31
N ASP A 196 -36.97 22.65 30.29
CA ASP A 196 -36.01 21.64 30.73
C ASP A 196 -34.93 21.43 29.66
N ILE A 197 -33.69 21.81 29.98
CA ILE A 197 -32.56 21.70 29.03
C ILE A 197 -32.11 20.27 28.80
N SER A 198 -32.55 19.31 29.63
CA SER A 198 -32.26 17.89 29.38
C SER A 198 -33.01 17.34 28.16
N ARG A 199 -34.16 17.95 27.80
CA ARG A 199 -35.07 17.51 26.73
C ARG A 199 -34.99 18.32 25.45
N THR A 200 -34.40 19.51 25.55
CA THR A 200 -34.31 20.52 24.49
C THR A 200 -32.93 20.41 23.86
N LEU A 201 -32.79 19.90 22.63
CA LEU A 201 -31.51 19.98 21.89
C LEU A 201 -31.56 21.18 20.93
N GLN A 202 -30.38 21.75 20.70
CA GLN A 202 -30.08 23.11 20.27
C GLN A 202 -30.42 23.39 18.79
#